data_AF-A0A9E0ZGE8-F1
#
_entry.id   AF-A0A9E0ZGE8-F1
#
_cell.length_a   1.000
_cell.length_b   1.000
_cell.length_c   1.000
_cell.angle_alpha   90.00
_cell.angle_beta   90.00
_cell.angle_gamma   90.00
#
_symmetry.space_group_name_H-M   'P 1'
#
loop_
_entity.id
_entity.type
_entity.pdbx_description
1 polymer ?
#
loop_
_entity_poly.entity_id
_entity_poly.type
_entity_poly.pdbx_seq_one_letter_code
_entity_poly.pdbx_strand_id
1 'polypeptide(L)'
;MMTLEELIYQRFSTYEAFSEKLTTYAGLPAAFYQKAPDDKQKEWGEEQYPRVVYTIDMQADQERKSAGVMQVDLYCDESKSMPEDIEPLIRECLKNLIVKPDGNSHYAFAWAKTEMFDLIPSGRDRGVSARIIGATLRFDILEYSHQETSNPDPAKAVQRWLKQLEPSALVIGEDNIDMFYEPSGVRPAFYVRVASYKTNRVTYAITWLDCVLAVHVIAPEPEMRNSWVRWIADQFNIAGEITMLDDSIMLLQEVSVDTSADYLSKGQITVKAQYSMSRLGAEPHPLGYTTIQE
;
A
#
# COMPACT_ATOMS: atom_id res chain seq x y z
N MET A 1 -8.35 -3.15 -18.53
CA MET A 1 -8.34 -2.41 -17.27
C MET A 1 -7.94 -3.41 -16.21
N MET A 2 -6.80 -3.29 -15.53
CA MET A 2 -6.32 -4.27 -14.55
C MET A 2 -6.81 -3.98 -13.14
N THR A 3 -7.47 -4.96 -12.52
CA THR A 3 -7.95 -4.84 -11.13
C THR A 3 -6.89 -5.22 -10.10
N LEU A 4 -7.12 -4.91 -8.81
CA LEU A 4 -6.19 -5.26 -7.74
C LEU A 4 -6.00 -6.79 -7.65
N GLU A 5 -7.09 -7.54 -7.82
CA GLU A 5 -7.10 -9.01 -7.81
C GLU A 5 -6.21 -9.58 -8.92
N GLU A 6 -6.29 -9.03 -10.13
CA GLU A 6 -5.51 -9.45 -11.29
C GLU A 6 -4.01 -9.15 -11.11
N LEU A 7 -3.68 -7.99 -10.52
CA LEU A 7 -2.30 -7.66 -10.19
C LEU A 7 -1.72 -8.59 -9.11
N ILE A 8 -2.50 -8.93 -8.09
CA ILE A 8 -2.05 -9.92 -7.10
C ILE A 8 -1.86 -11.30 -7.73
N TYR A 9 -2.75 -11.71 -8.63
CA TYR A 9 -2.57 -12.95 -9.39
C TYR A 9 -1.26 -12.93 -10.19
N GLN A 10 -1.01 -11.85 -10.92
CA GLN A 10 0.21 -11.67 -11.69
C GLN A 10 1.45 -11.68 -10.81
N ARG A 11 1.40 -11.00 -9.65
CA ARG A 11 2.48 -10.98 -8.67
C ARG A 11 2.82 -12.39 -8.19
N PHE A 12 1.82 -13.16 -7.73
CA PHE A 12 2.03 -14.53 -7.27
C PHE A 12 2.48 -15.48 -8.38
N SER A 13 2.01 -15.28 -9.61
CA SER A 13 2.37 -16.13 -10.75
C SER A 13 3.79 -15.88 -11.29
N THR A 14 4.38 -14.72 -10.99
CA THR A 14 5.70 -14.31 -11.48
C THR A 14 6.77 -14.23 -10.40
N TYR A 15 6.39 -14.44 -9.13
CA TYR A 15 7.33 -14.41 -8.02
C TYR A 15 8.19 -15.68 -8.00
N GLU A 16 9.50 -15.53 -8.19
CA GLU A 16 10.45 -16.63 -8.36
C GLU A 16 10.38 -17.68 -7.25
N ALA A 17 10.29 -17.25 -5.99
CA ALA A 17 10.21 -18.16 -4.86
C ALA A 17 8.93 -19.03 -4.86
N PHE A 18 7.85 -18.56 -5.49
CA PHE A 18 6.62 -19.37 -5.64
C PHE A 18 6.77 -20.39 -6.76
N SER A 19 7.49 -20.07 -7.83
CA SER A 19 7.81 -21.04 -8.88
C SER A 19 8.64 -22.22 -8.38
N GLU A 20 9.43 -22.01 -7.33
CA GLU A 20 10.22 -23.09 -6.70
C GLU A 20 9.46 -23.88 -5.62
N LYS A 21 8.51 -23.26 -4.93
CA LYS A 21 7.87 -23.82 -3.72
C LYS A 21 6.44 -24.28 -3.90
N LEU A 22 5.68 -23.65 -4.80
CA LEU A 22 4.31 -24.06 -5.07
C LEU A 22 4.30 -25.13 -6.17
N THR A 23 3.27 -25.97 -6.15
CA THR A 23 2.97 -26.79 -7.32
C THR A 23 2.56 -25.91 -8.51
N THR A 24 2.42 -26.52 -9.68
CA THR A 24 1.99 -25.82 -10.89
C THR A 24 0.56 -26.15 -11.26
N TYR A 25 -0.16 -25.17 -11.81
CA TYR A 25 -1.41 -25.35 -12.53
C TYR A 25 -1.34 -24.61 -13.86
N ALA A 26 -1.61 -25.31 -14.97
CA ALA A 26 -1.46 -24.82 -16.33
C ALA A 26 -0.07 -24.20 -16.62
N GLY A 27 0.99 -24.73 -15.99
CA GLY A 27 2.37 -24.28 -16.16
C GLY A 27 2.79 -23.04 -15.36
N LEU A 28 1.91 -22.50 -14.51
CA LEU A 28 2.20 -21.38 -13.60
C LEU A 28 2.12 -21.84 -12.14
N PRO A 29 2.76 -21.13 -11.19
CA PRO A 29 2.61 -21.39 -9.76
C PRO A 29 1.13 -21.43 -9.36
N ALA A 30 0.74 -22.42 -8.55
CA ALA A 30 -0.64 -22.67 -8.15
C ALA A 30 -1.15 -21.63 -7.13
N ALA A 31 -1.49 -20.45 -7.62
CA ALA A 31 -2.13 -19.36 -6.88
C ALA A 31 -3.49 -19.03 -7.50
N PHE A 32 -4.55 -18.95 -6.69
CA PHE A 32 -5.91 -18.79 -7.21
C PHE A 32 -6.68 -17.71 -6.46
N TYR A 33 -7.46 -16.93 -7.20
CA TYR A 33 -8.40 -15.98 -6.61
C TYR A 33 -9.70 -16.69 -6.19
N GLN A 34 -10.12 -16.48 -4.95
CA GLN A 34 -11.31 -17.01 -4.26
C GLN A 34 -11.41 -18.53 -4.10
N LYS A 35 -11.07 -19.30 -5.14
CA LYS A 35 -11.25 -20.76 -5.11
C LYS A 35 -10.26 -21.46 -6.04
N ALA A 36 -9.63 -22.52 -5.54
CA ALA A 36 -8.84 -23.42 -6.35
C ALA A 36 -9.71 -24.27 -7.30
N PRO A 37 -9.19 -24.64 -8.49
CA PRO A 37 -9.83 -25.60 -9.38
C PRO A 37 -9.97 -27.00 -8.75
N ASP A 38 -10.80 -27.86 -9.35
CA ASP A 38 -10.98 -29.24 -8.88
C ASP A 38 -9.65 -30.01 -8.99
N ASP A 39 -9.28 -30.73 -7.92
CA ASP A 39 -8.02 -31.47 -7.80
C ASP A 39 -7.84 -32.54 -8.89
N LYS A 40 -8.93 -32.94 -9.58
CA LYS A 40 -8.91 -33.94 -10.67
C LYS A 40 -8.68 -33.35 -12.07
N GLN A 41 -8.56 -32.03 -12.20
CA GLN A 41 -8.27 -31.38 -13.47
C GLN A 41 -6.89 -31.79 -14.01
N LYS A 42 -6.73 -31.83 -15.32
CA LYS A 42 -5.51 -32.35 -15.98
C LYS A 42 -4.39 -31.32 -16.02
N GLU A 43 -4.74 -30.07 -15.74
CA GLU A 43 -3.89 -28.90 -15.76
C GLU A 43 -2.99 -28.80 -14.52
N TRP A 44 -3.29 -29.58 -13.46
CA TRP A 44 -2.38 -29.73 -12.32
C TRP A 44 -1.06 -30.38 -12.76
N GLY A 45 0.01 -30.01 -12.06
CA GLY A 45 1.29 -30.71 -12.16
C GLY A 45 1.21 -32.15 -11.63
N GLU A 46 2.36 -32.70 -11.24
CA GLU A 46 2.39 -34.05 -10.63
C GLU A 46 1.54 -34.11 -9.35
N GLU A 47 1.38 -32.98 -8.65
CA GLU A 47 0.70 -32.87 -7.37
C GLU A 47 -0.13 -31.58 -7.26
N GLN A 48 -1.08 -31.54 -6.31
CA GLN A 48 -1.99 -30.39 -6.09
C GLN A 48 -1.54 -29.43 -4.98
N TYR A 49 -0.49 -29.78 -4.24
CA TYR A 49 0.05 -29.01 -3.12
C TYR A 49 1.58 -28.89 -3.27
N PRO A 50 2.20 -27.82 -2.77
CA PRO A 50 1.61 -26.66 -2.08
C PRO A 50 0.86 -25.72 -3.02
N ARG A 51 -0.25 -25.13 -2.56
CA ARG A 51 -1.02 -24.14 -3.33
C ARG A 51 -1.50 -23.00 -2.48
N VAL A 52 -1.75 -21.86 -3.11
CA VAL A 52 -2.26 -20.64 -2.49
C VAL A 52 -3.65 -20.31 -3.03
N VAL A 53 -4.57 -19.98 -2.14
CA VAL A 53 -5.85 -19.36 -2.49
C VAL A 53 -5.94 -18.02 -1.77
N TYR A 54 -6.28 -16.94 -2.47
CA TYR A 54 -6.41 -15.64 -1.84
C TYR A 54 -7.77 -15.00 -2.12
N THR A 55 -8.24 -14.20 -1.18
CA THR A 55 -9.45 -13.39 -1.30
C THR A 55 -9.12 -11.95 -0.95
N ILE A 56 -9.81 -11.01 -1.60
CA ILE A 56 -9.73 -9.58 -1.34
C ILE A 56 -11.15 -9.12 -1.05
N ASP A 57 -11.33 -8.48 0.10
CA ASP A 57 -12.59 -7.87 0.51
C ASP A 57 -12.38 -6.37 0.74
N MET A 58 -12.86 -5.56 -0.20
CA MET A 58 -12.79 -4.09 -0.16
C MET A 58 -13.99 -3.53 0.60
N GLN A 59 -14.10 -3.88 1.88
CA GLN A 59 -15.04 -3.24 2.81
C GLN A 59 -14.27 -2.27 3.70
N ALA A 60 -14.61 -0.99 3.59
CA ALA A 60 -14.00 0.06 4.41
C ALA A 60 -14.31 -0.17 5.89
N ASP A 61 -13.30 -0.53 6.68
CA ASP A 61 -13.39 -0.66 8.14
C ASP A 61 -12.85 0.63 8.78
N GLN A 62 -13.77 1.46 9.28
CA GLN A 62 -13.43 2.75 9.91
C GLN A 62 -12.57 2.59 11.18
N GLU A 63 -12.64 1.45 11.88
CA GLU A 63 -11.84 1.21 13.08
C GLU A 63 -10.38 0.86 12.72
N ARG A 64 -10.18 0.14 11.61
CA ARG A 64 -8.85 -0.31 11.17
C ARG A 64 -8.10 0.69 10.30
N LYS A 65 -8.79 1.71 9.78
CA LYS A 65 -8.24 2.66 8.80
C LYS A 65 -7.67 1.96 7.56
N SER A 66 -8.22 0.79 7.21
CA SER A 66 -7.89 0.03 6.01
C SER A 66 -9.02 0.15 4.98
N ALA A 67 -8.65 0.10 3.71
CA ALA A 67 -9.60 0.10 2.60
C ALA A 67 -10.20 -1.30 2.35
N GLY A 68 -9.56 -2.33 2.88
CA GLY A 68 -10.02 -3.71 2.79
C GLY A 68 -9.10 -4.67 3.54
N VAL A 69 -9.38 -5.96 3.39
CA VAL A 69 -8.59 -7.06 3.93
C VAL A 69 -8.30 -8.07 2.83
N MET A 70 -7.07 -8.57 2.80
CA MET A 70 -6.67 -9.70 1.97
C MET A 70 -6.41 -10.90 2.87
N GLN A 71 -7.01 -12.05 2.52
CA GLN A 71 -6.68 -13.33 3.13
C GLN A 71 -5.93 -14.18 2.12
N VAL A 72 -4.88 -14.85 2.57
CA VAL A 72 -4.09 -15.79 1.77
C VAL A 72 -4.03 -17.11 2.53
N ASP A 73 -4.69 -18.13 1.98
CA ASP A 73 -4.71 -19.49 2.51
C ASP A 73 -3.68 -20.34 1.75
N LEU A 74 -2.63 -20.74 2.46
CA LEU A 74 -1.64 -21.68 2.00
C LEU A 74 -2.05 -23.09 2.42
N TYR A 75 -2.09 -24.00 1.46
CA TYR A 75 -2.35 -25.42 1.70
C TYR A 75 -1.13 -26.25 1.32
N CYS A 76 -0.73 -27.12 2.23
CA CYS A 76 0.43 -28.01 2.10
C CYS A 76 0.04 -29.46 2.40
N ASP A 77 0.75 -30.39 1.77
CA ASP A 77 0.74 -31.80 2.15
C ASP A 77 1.76 -32.01 3.27
N GLU A 78 1.29 -32.41 4.47
CA GLU A 78 2.14 -32.62 5.67
C GLU A 78 3.31 -33.58 5.41
N SER A 79 3.18 -34.48 4.44
CA SER A 79 4.25 -35.44 4.12
C SER A 79 5.41 -34.87 3.31
N LYS A 80 5.27 -33.67 2.73
CA LYS A 80 6.23 -33.11 1.75
C LYS A 80 6.69 -31.71 2.04
N SER A 81 5.78 -30.86 2.53
CA SER A 81 5.99 -29.42 2.63
C SER A 81 5.34 -28.90 3.89
N MET A 82 6.08 -28.09 4.64
CA MET A 82 5.55 -27.45 5.84
C MET A 82 5.14 -26.00 5.54
N PRO A 83 3.97 -25.54 6.00
CA PRO A 83 3.53 -24.16 5.83
C PRO A 83 4.56 -23.14 6.32
N GLU A 84 5.30 -23.46 7.38
CA GLU A 84 6.36 -22.63 7.96
C GLU A 84 7.51 -22.30 7.00
N ASP A 85 7.73 -23.15 5.98
CA ASP A 85 8.78 -22.93 4.98
C ASP A 85 8.35 -21.98 3.86
N ILE A 86 7.04 -21.79 3.66
CA ILE A 86 6.46 -21.05 2.53
C ILE A 86 5.76 -19.77 2.97
N GLU A 87 5.13 -19.76 4.15
CA GLU A 87 4.46 -18.61 4.74
C GLU A 87 5.35 -17.34 4.79
N PRO A 88 6.64 -17.41 5.16
CA PRO A 88 7.51 -16.24 5.14
C PRO A 88 7.70 -15.67 3.73
N LEU A 89 7.69 -16.51 2.70
CA LEU A 89 7.81 -16.09 1.30
C LEU A 89 6.57 -15.33 0.84
N ILE A 90 5.38 -15.74 1.31
CA ILE A 90 4.13 -14.99 1.05
C ILE A 90 4.21 -13.60 1.69
N ARG A 91 4.71 -13.51 2.92
CA ARG A 91 4.92 -12.23 3.60
C ARG A 91 5.89 -11.35 2.84
N GLU A 92 7.07 -11.84 2.50
CA GLU A 92 8.07 -11.06 1.77
C GLU A 92 7.60 -10.67 0.36
N CYS A 93 6.79 -11.50 -0.31
CA CYS A 93 6.23 -11.19 -1.63
C CYS A 93 5.40 -9.89 -1.65
N LEU A 94 4.66 -9.61 -0.56
CA LEU A 94 3.75 -8.48 -0.42
C LEU A 94 4.31 -7.34 0.44
N LYS A 95 5.40 -7.56 1.18
CA LYS A 95 5.98 -6.61 2.11
C LYS A 95 6.53 -5.38 1.39
N ASN A 96 6.13 -4.19 1.85
CA ASN A 96 6.47 -2.88 1.25
C ASN A 96 6.04 -2.71 -0.22
N LEU A 97 5.34 -3.68 -0.81
CA LEU A 97 4.93 -3.63 -2.19
C LEU A 97 3.90 -2.52 -2.37
N ILE A 98 4.16 -1.61 -3.31
CA ILE A 98 3.16 -0.66 -3.78
C ILE A 98 2.55 -1.21 -5.05
N VAL A 99 1.24 -1.42 -5.03
CA VAL A 99 0.46 -1.94 -6.17
C VAL A 99 -0.43 -0.84 -6.70
N LYS A 100 -0.44 -0.65 -8.01
CA LYS A 100 -1.28 0.33 -8.68
C LYS A 100 -2.20 -0.36 -9.68
N PRO A 101 -3.45 -0.69 -9.30
CA PRO A 101 -4.48 -1.09 -10.25
C PRO A 101 -4.91 0.12 -11.11
N ASP A 102 -5.69 -0.15 -12.14
CA ASP A 102 -6.23 0.92 -12.96
C ASP A 102 -7.17 1.81 -12.15
N GLY A 103 -6.88 3.10 -12.16
CA GLY A 103 -7.50 4.09 -11.30
C GLY A 103 -6.46 5.05 -10.72
N ASN A 104 -6.86 5.78 -9.68
CA ASN A 104 -6.03 6.83 -9.08
C ASN A 104 -5.42 6.44 -7.72
N SER A 105 -5.75 5.26 -7.19
CA SER A 105 -5.31 4.82 -5.86
C SER A 105 -4.17 3.81 -5.96
N HIS A 106 -3.23 3.93 -5.02
CA HIS A 106 -2.18 2.93 -4.81
C HIS A 106 -2.50 2.14 -3.55
N TYR A 107 -2.10 0.87 -3.51
CA TYR A 107 -2.35 -0.01 -2.38
C TYR A 107 -1.05 -0.57 -1.81
N ALA A 108 -1.02 -0.73 -0.50
CA ALA A 108 0.02 -1.44 0.23
C ALA A 108 -0.62 -2.48 1.17
N PHE A 109 0.15 -3.50 1.53
CA PHE A 109 -0.32 -4.63 2.32
C PHE A 109 0.42 -4.68 3.65
N ALA A 110 -0.31 -4.45 4.75
CA ALA A 110 0.23 -4.58 6.09
C ALA A 110 -0.12 -5.97 6.63
N TRP A 111 0.89 -6.79 6.93
CA TRP A 111 0.66 -8.08 7.56
C TRP A 111 0.04 -7.90 8.96
N ALA A 112 -1.12 -8.53 9.19
CA ALA A 112 -1.85 -8.42 10.44
C ALA A 112 -1.61 -9.64 11.35
N LYS A 113 -1.79 -10.85 10.81
CA LYS A 113 -1.56 -12.11 11.54
C LYS A 113 -1.44 -13.30 10.59
N THR A 114 -0.93 -14.39 11.14
CA THR A 114 -0.90 -15.72 10.53
C THR A 114 -1.50 -16.72 11.50
N GLU A 115 -2.39 -17.58 11.02
CA GLU A 115 -3.03 -18.65 11.80
C GLU A 115 -2.79 -19.99 11.11
N MET A 116 -2.13 -20.92 11.80
CA MET A 116 -1.95 -22.28 11.29
C MET A 116 -3.24 -23.08 11.47
N PHE A 117 -3.52 -23.97 10.52
CA PHE A 117 -4.68 -24.84 10.56
C PHE A 117 -4.36 -26.25 10.04
N ASP A 118 -5.15 -27.21 10.51
CA ASP A 118 -5.13 -28.59 10.04
C ASP A 118 -6.48 -28.91 9.41
N LEU A 119 -6.46 -29.46 8.18
CA LEU A 119 -7.63 -30.02 7.53
C LEU A 119 -7.53 -31.54 7.59
N ILE A 120 -8.33 -32.13 8.48
CA ILE A 120 -8.55 -33.58 8.51
C ILE A 120 -9.62 -33.89 7.45
N PRO A 121 -9.30 -34.64 6.38
CA PRO A 121 -10.29 -34.96 5.36
C PRO A 121 -11.48 -35.68 6.00
N SER A 122 -12.69 -35.14 5.80
CA SER A 122 -13.92 -35.76 6.25
C SER A 122 -14.17 -37.03 5.41
N GLY A 123 -14.56 -38.14 6.05
CA GLY A 123 -14.57 -39.51 5.49
C GLY A 123 -15.43 -39.82 4.25
N ARG A 124 -15.83 -38.81 3.45
CA ARG A 124 -16.36 -38.98 2.08
C ARG A 124 -15.27 -38.92 0.99
N ASP A 125 -14.07 -38.42 1.29
CA ASP A 125 -12.92 -38.39 0.36
C ASP A 125 -12.04 -39.64 0.52
N ARG A 126 -12.61 -40.79 0.18
CA ARG A 126 -11.85 -42.05 0.07
C ARG A 126 -10.92 -41.98 -1.14
N GLY A 127 -9.77 -41.31 -0.96
CA GLY A 127 -8.74 -41.18 -1.99
C GLY A 127 -7.62 -40.19 -1.64
N VAL A 128 -7.83 -39.27 -0.70
CA VAL A 128 -6.78 -38.34 -0.22
C VAL A 128 -6.24 -38.87 1.10
N SER A 129 -5.15 -39.65 1.04
CA SER A 129 -4.46 -40.18 2.22
C SER A 129 -3.53 -39.15 2.89
N ALA A 130 -3.34 -37.98 2.28
CA ALA A 130 -2.49 -36.92 2.79
C ALA A 130 -3.26 -36.04 3.77
N ARG A 131 -2.68 -35.81 4.94
CA ARG A 131 -3.17 -34.80 5.89
C ARG A 131 -2.76 -33.43 5.36
N ILE A 132 -3.75 -32.57 5.16
CA ILE A 132 -3.51 -31.22 4.67
C ILE A 132 -3.31 -30.32 5.88
N ILE A 133 -2.20 -29.61 5.90
CA ILE A 133 -1.89 -28.58 6.87
C ILE A 133 -1.72 -27.25 6.14
N GLY A 134 -1.94 -26.13 6.81
CA GLY A 134 -1.92 -24.85 6.13
C GLY A 134 -1.75 -23.66 7.05
N ALA A 135 -1.62 -22.49 6.42
CA ALA A 135 -1.50 -21.20 7.07
C ALA A 135 -2.46 -20.21 6.42
N THR A 136 -3.27 -19.54 7.23
CA THR A 136 -4.08 -18.40 6.80
C THR A 136 -3.36 -17.12 7.19
N LEU A 137 -2.83 -16.40 6.20
CA LEU A 137 -2.26 -15.08 6.39
C LEU A 137 -3.33 -14.02 6.15
N ARG A 138 -3.38 -13.01 7.01
CA ARG A 138 -4.24 -11.84 6.81
C ARG A 138 -3.41 -10.58 6.67
N PHE A 139 -3.77 -9.78 5.68
CA PHE A 139 -3.18 -8.47 5.42
C PHE A 139 -4.27 -7.40 5.43
N ASP A 140 -4.01 -6.29 6.11
CA ASP A 140 -4.82 -5.09 5.96
C ASP A 140 -4.37 -4.37 4.68
N ILE A 141 -5.34 -4.03 3.82
CA ILE A 141 -5.10 -3.30 2.58
C ILE A 141 -5.19 -1.81 2.88
N LEU A 142 -4.10 -1.10 2.68
CA LEU A 142 -3.98 0.33 2.91
C LEU A 142 -4.07 1.05 1.57
N GLU A 143 -4.99 2.01 1.49
CA GLU A 143 -5.16 2.84 0.30
C GLU A 143 -4.40 4.17 0.44
N TYR A 144 -3.55 4.44 -0.52
CA TYR A 144 -2.88 5.71 -0.74
C TYR A 144 -3.61 6.43 -1.87
N SER A 145 -4.69 7.09 -1.49
CA SER A 145 -5.55 7.85 -2.39
C SER A 145 -4.87 9.15 -2.81
N HIS A 146 -5.07 9.53 -4.06
CA HIS A 146 -4.66 10.84 -4.55
C HIS A 146 -5.57 11.91 -3.91
N GLN A 147 -5.02 12.70 -2.99
CA GLN A 147 -5.78 13.71 -2.25
C GLN A 147 -5.85 15.07 -2.97
N GLU A 148 -6.19 15.11 -4.27
CA GLU A 148 -6.42 16.40 -4.94
C GLU A 148 -7.72 17.05 -4.40
N THR A 149 -7.60 17.79 -3.31
CA THR A 149 -8.78 18.33 -2.59
C THR A 149 -9.09 19.79 -2.91
N SER A 150 -8.08 20.63 -3.14
CA SER A 150 -8.25 22.07 -3.38
C SER A 150 -6.96 22.74 -3.86
N ASN A 151 -7.05 23.80 -4.66
CA ASN A 151 -5.92 24.69 -4.89
C ASN A 151 -5.97 25.86 -3.88
N PRO A 152 -4.94 26.09 -3.06
CA PRO A 152 -3.68 25.34 -2.94
C PRO A 152 -3.77 24.04 -2.12
N ASP A 153 -2.97 23.04 -2.50
CA ASP A 153 -2.91 21.72 -1.88
C ASP A 153 -1.57 21.54 -1.13
N PRO A 154 -1.58 21.47 0.21
CA PRO A 154 -0.36 21.33 0.99
C PRO A 154 0.29 19.94 0.86
N ALA A 155 -0.47 18.86 0.65
CA ALA A 155 0.10 17.53 0.46
C ALA A 155 0.83 17.45 -0.90
N LYS A 156 0.20 17.96 -1.96
CA LYS A 156 0.82 18.02 -3.30
C LYS A 156 2.07 18.90 -3.33
N ALA A 157 2.07 20.02 -2.61
CA ALA A 157 3.26 20.87 -2.46
C ALA A 157 4.43 20.10 -1.82
N VAL A 158 4.18 19.35 -0.74
CA VAL A 158 5.23 18.52 -0.10
C VAL A 158 5.65 17.36 -1.00
N GLN A 159 4.74 16.72 -1.72
CA GLN A 159 5.07 15.66 -2.68
C GLN A 159 6.08 16.16 -3.73
N ARG A 160 5.80 17.32 -4.35
CA ARG A 160 6.72 17.95 -5.31
C ARG A 160 8.06 18.31 -4.68
N TRP A 161 8.04 18.88 -3.48
CA TRP A 161 9.27 19.23 -2.75
C TRP A 161 10.12 17.99 -2.43
N LEU A 162 9.50 16.90 -1.96
CA LEU A 162 10.20 15.62 -1.71
C LEU A 162 10.79 15.05 -3.00
N LYS A 163 10.07 15.17 -4.12
CA LYS A 163 10.56 14.69 -5.42
C LYS A 163 11.75 15.50 -5.93
N GLN A 164 11.78 16.80 -5.67
CA GLN A 164 12.94 17.66 -5.98
C GLN A 164 14.13 17.33 -5.08
N LEU A 165 13.86 17.07 -3.80
CA LEU A 165 14.86 16.73 -2.80
C LEU A 165 15.55 15.38 -3.09
N GLU A 166 14.76 14.36 -3.46
CA GLU A 166 15.26 13.03 -3.82
C GLU A 166 14.57 12.52 -5.10
N PRO A 167 15.11 12.84 -6.29
CA PRO A 167 14.50 12.45 -7.57
C PRO A 167 14.41 10.94 -7.79
N SER A 168 15.29 10.14 -7.16
CA SER A 168 15.31 8.69 -7.36
C SER A 168 14.26 7.94 -6.54
N ALA A 169 13.70 8.58 -5.50
CA ALA A 169 12.61 8.03 -4.73
C ALA A 169 11.30 8.07 -5.51
N LEU A 170 10.42 7.11 -5.21
CA LEU A 170 9.03 7.17 -5.65
C LEU A 170 8.26 8.10 -4.72
N VAL A 171 7.54 9.08 -5.26
CA VAL A 171 6.57 9.87 -4.51
C VAL A 171 5.17 9.50 -4.97
N ILE A 172 4.43 8.82 -4.11
CA ILE A 172 3.05 8.38 -4.38
C ILE A 172 2.16 9.62 -4.51
N GLY A 173 1.50 9.74 -5.66
CA GLY A 173 0.71 10.92 -6.04
C GLY A 173 1.45 11.88 -6.97
N GLU A 174 2.78 11.81 -7.10
CA GLU A 174 3.54 12.62 -8.08
C GLU A 174 4.09 11.77 -9.22
N ASP A 175 4.65 10.59 -8.90
CA ASP A 175 5.21 9.68 -9.88
C ASP A 175 4.16 8.74 -10.46
N ASN A 176 4.40 8.30 -11.71
CA ASN A 176 3.61 7.24 -12.33
C ASN A 176 4.26 5.87 -12.12
N ILE A 177 3.46 4.91 -11.67
CA ILE A 177 3.82 3.49 -11.56
C ILE A 177 3.00 2.72 -12.59
N ASP A 178 3.59 1.71 -13.23
CA ASP A 178 2.84 0.87 -14.18
C ASP A 178 1.95 -0.15 -13.45
N MET A 179 2.56 -1.00 -12.61
CA MET A 179 1.84 -2.06 -11.86
C MET A 179 2.35 -2.20 -10.43
N PHE A 180 3.67 -2.34 -10.30
CA PHE A 180 4.34 -2.61 -9.03
C PHE A 180 5.50 -1.66 -8.83
N TYR A 181 5.71 -1.26 -7.59
CA TYR A 181 6.97 -0.67 -7.15
C TYR A 181 7.42 -1.33 -5.86
N GLU A 182 8.69 -1.75 -5.85
CA GLU A 182 9.35 -2.33 -4.68
C GLU A 182 10.35 -1.33 -4.11
N PRO A 183 10.02 -0.67 -2.98
CA PRO A 183 10.95 0.22 -2.32
C PRO A 183 12.20 -0.51 -1.86
N SER A 184 13.34 0.15 -2.00
CA SER A 184 14.64 -0.34 -1.53
C SER A 184 15.25 0.67 -0.55
N GLY A 185 16.34 0.28 0.13
CA GLY A 185 17.06 1.20 1.01
C GLY A 185 17.61 2.44 0.29
N VAL A 186 17.91 2.33 -1.01
CA VAL A 186 18.44 3.44 -1.82
C VAL A 186 17.33 4.20 -2.56
N ARG A 187 16.29 3.49 -3.01
CA ARG A 187 15.12 4.08 -3.69
C ARG A 187 13.88 3.86 -2.83
N PRO A 188 13.65 4.68 -1.78
CA PRO A 188 12.47 4.55 -0.94
C PRO A 188 11.21 4.97 -1.70
N ALA A 189 10.05 4.74 -1.09
CA ALA A 189 8.80 5.37 -1.50
C ALA A 189 8.32 6.32 -0.40
N PHE A 190 7.78 7.47 -0.81
CA PHE A 190 7.20 8.47 0.07
C PHE A 190 5.73 8.65 -0.25
N TYR A 191 4.92 8.79 0.80
CA TYR A 191 3.52 9.15 0.68
C TYR A 191 3.19 10.26 1.66
N VAL A 192 2.41 11.24 1.22
CA VAL A 192 2.04 12.41 2.02
C VAL A 192 0.53 12.54 1.99
N ARG A 193 -0.06 12.72 3.17
CA ARG A 193 -1.48 13.00 3.32
C ARG A 193 -1.73 14.15 4.28
N VAL A 194 -2.82 14.87 4.04
CA VAL A 194 -3.34 15.83 5.02
C VAL A 194 -4.04 15.06 6.12
N ALA A 195 -3.46 15.04 7.33
CA ALA A 195 -4.06 14.37 8.48
C ALA A 195 -5.21 15.18 9.08
N SER A 196 -5.08 16.51 9.07
CA SER A 196 -6.13 17.44 9.48
C SER A 196 -5.81 18.85 9.01
N TYR A 197 -6.81 19.72 8.93
CA TYR A 197 -6.61 21.15 8.79
C TYR A 197 -7.65 21.90 9.62
N LYS A 198 -7.36 23.15 9.98
CA LYS A 198 -8.29 24.05 10.67
C LYS A 198 -8.07 25.48 10.23
N THR A 199 -9.14 26.26 10.27
CA THR A 199 -9.06 27.72 10.08
C THR A 199 -8.35 28.36 11.26
N ASN A 200 -7.29 29.10 10.98
CA ASN A 200 -6.57 29.90 11.97
C ASN A 200 -7.21 31.29 12.08
N ARG A 201 -7.22 32.04 10.97
CA ARG A 201 -7.82 33.38 10.89
C ARG A 201 -8.38 33.65 9.51
N VAL A 202 -9.39 34.49 9.47
CA VAL A 202 -10.09 34.85 8.23
C VAL A 202 -10.07 36.37 8.08
N THR A 203 -9.73 36.83 6.89
CA THR A 203 -9.82 38.23 6.49
C THR A 203 -10.79 38.35 5.30
N TYR A 204 -10.95 39.57 4.78
CA TYR A 204 -11.77 39.79 3.58
C TYR A 204 -11.22 39.02 2.37
N ALA A 205 -9.91 39.13 2.11
CA ALA A 205 -9.29 38.58 0.91
C ALA A 205 -8.66 37.19 1.09
N ILE A 206 -8.30 36.81 2.33
CA ILE A 206 -7.47 35.63 2.60
C ILE A 206 -8.00 34.86 3.81
N THR A 207 -7.97 33.53 3.72
CA THR A 207 -8.14 32.60 4.85
C THR A 207 -6.80 31.94 5.16
N TRP A 208 -6.36 32.02 6.41
CA TRP A 208 -5.19 31.30 6.90
C TRP A 208 -5.62 29.97 7.52
N LEU A 209 -4.91 28.90 7.15
CA LEU A 209 -5.19 27.54 7.58
C LEU A 209 -3.94 26.96 8.24
N ASP A 210 -4.15 26.29 9.37
CA ASP A 210 -3.14 25.41 9.95
C ASP A 210 -3.45 23.99 9.47
N CYS A 211 -2.47 23.29 8.92
CA CYS A 211 -2.58 21.88 8.56
C CYS A 211 -1.56 21.01 9.29
N VAL A 212 -1.92 19.74 9.41
CA VAL A 212 -1.05 18.68 9.90
C VAL A 212 -0.88 17.69 8.76
N LEU A 213 0.34 17.53 8.27
CA LEU A 213 0.71 16.58 7.23
C LEU A 213 1.36 15.37 7.88
N ALA A 214 0.97 14.18 7.43
CA ALA A 214 1.65 12.94 7.77
C ALA A 214 2.46 12.47 6.56
N VAL A 215 3.77 12.29 6.74
CA VAL A 215 4.67 11.76 5.72
C VAL A 215 5.08 10.34 6.11
N HIS A 216 4.84 9.43 5.17
CA HIS A 216 5.14 8.02 5.26
C HIS A 216 6.43 7.75 4.49
N VAL A 217 7.38 7.12 5.15
CA VAL A 217 8.64 6.67 4.54
C VAL A 217 8.61 5.16 4.47
N ILE A 218 8.55 4.62 3.25
CA ILE A 218 8.43 3.20 2.98
C ILE A 218 9.77 2.70 2.45
N ALA A 219 10.46 1.92 3.27
CA ALA A 219 11.73 1.29 2.96
C ALA A 219 11.85 -0.03 3.75
N PRO A 220 12.49 -1.07 3.17
CA PRO A 220 12.40 -2.43 3.68
C PRO A 220 13.07 -2.62 5.04
N GLU A 221 14.29 -2.11 5.19
CA GLU A 221 15.07 -2.27 6.40
C GLU A 221 14.74 -1.16 7.41
N PRO A 222 14.46 -1.49 8.69
CA PRO A 222 14.18 -0.49 9.71
C PRO A 222 15.28 0.55 9.88
N GLU A 223 16.55 0.14 9.76
CA GLU A 223 17.70 1.03 9.91
C GLU A 223 17.73 2.09 8.80
N MET A 224 17.62 1.65 7.54
CA MET A 224 17.56 2.54 6.37
C MET A 224 16.34 3.45 6.43
N ARG A 225 15.17 2.91 6.80
CA ARG A 225 13.94 3.69 6.98
C ARG A 225 14.11 4.78 8.04
N ASN A 226 14.69 4.45 9.19
CA ASN A 226 14.96 5.43 10.25
C ASN A 226 15.96 6.50 9.82
N SER A 227 16.97 6.14 9.02
CA SER A 227 17.92 7.08 8.44
C SER A 227 17.20 8.07 7.51
N TRP A 228 16.36 7.57 6.59
CA TRP A 228 15.54 8.41 5.72
C TRP A 228 14.60 9.32 6.49
N VAL A 229 13.91 8.78 7.49
CA VAL A 229 12.97 9.55 8.34
C VAL A 229 13.67 10.73 9.00
N ARG A 230 14.85 10.50 9.61
CA ARG A 230 15.62 11.57 10.25
C ARG A 230 16.12 12.59 9.24
N TRP A 231 16.71 12.12 8.14
CA TRP A 231 17.24 13.02 7.11
C TRP A 231 16.15 13.92 6.52
N ILE A 232 14.99 13.36 6.15
CA ILE A 232 13.86 14.14 5.62
C ILE A 232 13.35 15.15 6.66
N ALA A 233 13.25 14.75 7.93
CA ALA A 233 12.84 15.66 9.00
C ALA A 233 13.84 16.82 9.17
N ASP A 234 15.14 16.55 9.08
CA ASP A 234 16.17 17.60 9.08
C ASP A 234 16.02 18.53 7.86
N GLN A 235 15.74 17.99 6.68
CA GLN A 235 15.51 18.79 5.47
C GLN A 235 14.28 19.70 5.59
N PHE A 236 13.19 19.23 6.21
CA PHE A 236 12.04 20.10 6.51
C PHE A 236 12.43 21.25 7.46
N ASN A 237 13.19 20.95 8.51
CA ASN A 237 13.64 21.98 9.47
C ASN A 237 14.59 23.00 8.82
N ILE A 238 15.45 22.57 7.90
CA ILE A 238 16.35 23.45 7.14
C ILE A 238 15.56 24.33 6.17
N ALA A 239 14.57 23.77 5.48
CA ALA A 239 13.76 24.51 4.52
C ALA A 239 12.93 25.60 5.19
N GLY A 240 12.25 25.29 6.30
CA GLY A 240 11.40 26.22 7.05
C GLY A 240 10.11 26.68 6.33
N GLU A 241 10.08 26.58 5.00
CA GLU A 241 8.96 26.91 4.14
C GLU A 241 8.98 26.07 2.85
N ILE A 242 7.82 25.92 2.23
CA ILE A 242 7.64 25.21 0.95
C ILE A 242 6.74 26.04 0.04
N THR A 243 7.17 26.26 -1.19
CA THR A 243 6.35 26.92 -2.23
C THR A 243 5.26 25.97 -2.72
N MET A 244 4.02 26.47 -2.72
CA MET A 244 2.83 25.75 -3.15
C MET A 244 2.60 25.86 -4.67
N LEU A 245 1.57 25.18 -5.18
CA LEU A 245 1.27 25.12 -6.61
C LEU A 245 0.87 26.47 -7.23
N ASP A 246 0.32 27.36 -6.41
CA ASP A 246 -0.12 28.72 -6.77
C ASP A 246 0.94 29.78 -6.45
N ASP A 247 2.20 29.37 -6.29
CA ASP A 247 3.34 30.19 -5.87
C ASP A 247 3.22 30.80 -4.46
N SER A 248 2.17 30.47 -3.71
CA SER A 248 2.06 30.87 -2.29
C SER A 248 3.05 30.09 -1.41
N ILE A 249 3.31 30.61 -0.22
CA ILE A 249 4.25 29.99 0.72
C ILE A 249 3.48 29.27 1.83
N MET A 250 3.83 28.00 2.03
CA MET A 250 3.47 27.24 3.21
C MET A 250 4.61 27.28 4.22
N LEU A 251 4.35 27.87 5.39
CA LEU A 251 5.32 27.99 6.48
C LEU A 251 5.30 26.72 7.35
N LEU A 252 6.47 26.14 7.58
CA LEU A 252 6.62 24.96 8.44
C LEU A 252 6.80 25.43 9.89
N GLN A 253 5.86 25.06 10.77
CA GLN A 253 5.85 25.50 12.15
C GLN A 253 6.53 24.50 13.09
N GLU A 254 6.32 23.21 12.84
CA GLU A 254 6.83 22.14 13.70
C GLU A 254 7.02 20.87 12.87
N VAL A 255 8.16 20.20 13.06
CA VAL A 255 8.43 18.88 12.51
C VAL A 255 8.66 17.92 13.68
N SER A 256 7.94 16.81 13.68
CA SER A 256 8.05 15.77 14.71
C SER A 256 8.23 14.39 14.07
N VAL A 257 8.99 13.54 14.74
CA VAL A 257 9.35 12.20 14.28
C VAL A 257 8.92 11.18 15.32
N ASP A 258 8.20 10.16 14.88
CA ASP A 258 7.82 8.98 15.65
C ASP A 258 8.29 7.73 14.89
N THR A 259 9.50 7.25 15.20
CA THR A 259 10.06 6.04 14.58
C THR A 259 9.37 4.75 15.02
N SER A 260 8.50 4.82 16.04
CA SER A 260 7.69 3.68 16.49
C SER A 260 6.33 3.62 15.79
N ALA A 261 5.95 4.68 15.07
CA ALA A 261 4.74 4.72 14.27
C ALA A 261 4.77 3.64 13.19
N ASP A 262 3.60 3.03 12.96
CA ASP A 262 3.41 2.17 11.80
C ASP A 262 3.59 3.01 10.52
N TYR A 263 4.60 2.62 9.74
CA TYR A 263 5.06 3.40 8.59
C TYR A 263 4.10 3.33 7.40
N LEU A 264 3.28 2.28 7.30
CA LEU A 264 2.33 2.13 6.21
C LEU A 264 1.02 2.88 6.50
N SER A 265 0.53 2.89 7.74
CA SER A 265 -0.81 3.40 8.10
C SER A 265 -0.81 4.78 8.77
N LYS A 266 0.16 5.07 9.66
CA LYS A 266 0.19 6.33 10.43
C LYS A 266 1.10 7.37 9.79
N GLY A 267 2.28 6.94 9.33
CA GLY A 267 3.38 7.80 8.90
C GLY A 267 4.27 8.20 10.07
N GLN A 268 5.57 8.36 9.81
CA GLN A 268 6.59 8.56 10.86
C GLN A 268 6.95 10.02 11.08
N ILE A 269 6.73 10.88 10.09
CA ILE A 269 7.00 12.31 10.20
C ILE A 269 5.67 13.06 10.21
N THR A 270 5.48 13.93 11.19
CA THR A 270 4.34 14.84 11.25
C THR A 270 4.84 16.27 11.12
N VAL A 271 4.33 16.99 10.12
CA VAL A 271 4.65 18.39 9.86
C VAL A 271 3.41 19.23 10.14
N LYS A 272 3.52 20.17 11.09
CA LYS A 272 2.52 21.22 11.27
C LYS A 272 2.94 22.41 10.43
N ALA A 273 2.04 22.87 9.58
CA ALA A 273 2.32 23.97 8.68
C ALA A 273 1.14 24.95 8.65
N GLN A 274 1.42 26.17 8.19
CA GLN A 274 0.42 27.19 7.96
C GLN A 274 0.53 27.69 6.54
N TYR A 275 -0.61 27.80 5.85
CA TYR A 275 -0.70 28.36 4.51
C TYR A 275 -1.95 29.23 4.38
N SER A 276 -2.07 29.91 3.26
CA SER A 276 -3.18 30.80 2.98
C SER A 276 -3.93 30.39 1.73
N MET A 277 -5.25 30.57 1.73
CA MET A 277 -6.09 30.46 0.55
C MET A 277 -6.71 31.81 0.21
N SER A 278 -6.69 32.16 -1.08
CA SER A 278 -7.42 33.33 -1.58
C SER A 278 -8.94 33.12 -1.44
N ARG A 279 -9.63 34.17 -1.03
CA ARG A 279 -11.11 34.25 -1.05
C ARG A 279 -11.63 35.01 -2.27
N LEU A 280 -10.74 35.70 -2.98
CA LEU A 280 -11.06 36.46 -4.19
C LEU A 280 -10.80 35.55 -5.39
N GLY A 281 -11.86 35.21 -6.12
CA GLY A 281 -11.77 34.29 -7.27
C GLY A 281 -11.80 32.83 -6.84
N ALA A 282 -12.83 32.41 -6.09
CA ALA A 282 -12.99 31.00 -5.72
C ALA A 282 -13.00 30.11 -6.97
N GLU A 283 -12.02 29.24 -7.07
CA GLU A 283 -11.97 28.20 -8.10
C GLU A 283 -13.17 27.25 -7.93
N PRO A 284 -13.81 26.81 -9.03
CA PRO A 284 -14.85 25.80 -8.94
C PRO A 284 -14.31 24.52 -8.28
N HIS A 285 -15.19 23.78 -7.62
CA HIS A 285 -14.82 22.52 -6.98
C HIS A 285 -14.13 21.60 -8.02
N PRO A 286 -12.98 20.96 -7.73
CA PRO A 286 -12.26 20.13 -8.70
C PRO A 286 -13.11 18.98 -9.30
N LEU A 287 -14.08 18.46 -8.53
CA LEU A 287 -15.04 17.44 -8.98
C LEU A 287 -16.31 18.02 -9.65
N GLY A 288 -16.39 19.33 -9.83
CA GLY A 288 -17.56 20.05 -10.35
C GLY A 288 -17.64 20.14 -11.86
N TYR A 289 -16.74 19.49 -12.61
CA TYR A 289 -16.82 19.43 -14.07
C TYR A 289 -17.91 18.45 -14.48
N THR A 290 -19.08 18.98 -14.85
CA THR A 290 -20.06 18.22 -15.63
C THR A 290 -19.46 17.98 -17.01
N THR A 291 -18.97 16.77 -17.26
CA THR A 291 -18.65 16.33 -18.63
C THR A 291 -19.97 16.22 -19.40
N ILE A 292 -20.40 17.31 -20.02
CA ILE A 292 -21.39 17.23 -21.10
C ILE A 292 -20.61 16.66 -22.30
N GLN A 293 -20.71 15.35 -22.50
CA GLN A 293 -20.32 14.74 -23.77
C GLN A 293 -21.37 15.12 -24.81
N GLU A 294 -20.95 15.89 -25.82
CA GLU A 294 -21.62 15.95 -27.13
C GLU A 294 -21.29 14.71 -27.97
#